data_AF-A0A3D3JEY2-F1
#
_entry.id   AF-A0A3D3JEY2-F1
#
_cell.length_a   1.000
_cell.length_b   1.000
_cell.length_c   1.000
_cell.angle_alpha   90.00
_cell.angle_beta   90.00
_cell.angle_gamma   90.00
#
_symmetry.space_group_name_H-M   'P 1'
#
loop_
_entity.id
_entity.type
_entity.pdbx_description
1 polymer ?
#
loop_
_entity_poly.entity_id
_entity_poly.type
_entity_poly.pdbx_seq_one_letter_code
_entity_poly.pdbx_strand_id
1 'polypeptide(L)'
;VLDLDAVVYTHHHFDHIGGFDDIRPYNFRSGKAMPIYAMAETINVLEATFPYAFGLVESTGASIPSVDVHVIDAEPFVIGDIPFSPIPLRHGKSM
;
A
#
# COMPACT_ATOMS: atom_id res chain seq x y z
N VAL A 1 5.64 11.28 12.44
CA VAL A 1 5.94 9.85 12.60
C VAL A 1 7.37 9.64 12.13
N LEU A 2 8.23 9.08 12.97
CA LEU A 2 9.66 8.91 12.66
C LEU A 2 10.02 7.48 12.27
N ASP A 3 9.14 6.49 12.43
CA ASP A 3 9.31 5.12 11.97
C ASP A 3 7.95 4.59 11.54
N LEU A 4 7.94 3.79 10.48
CA LEU A 4 6.73 3.23 9.88
C LEU A 4 7.04 1.81 9.44
N ASP A 5 6.30 0.84 9.97
CA ASP A 5 6.55 -0.59 9.74
C ASP A 5 5.71 -1.17 8.61
N ALA A 6 4.51 -0.62 8.38
CA ALA A 6 3.60 -1.05 7.32
C ALA A 6 2.54 0.03 7.02
N VAL A 7 1.90 -0.10 5.85
CA VAL A 7 0.70 0.65 5.47
C VAL A 7 -0.44 -0.32 5.18
N VAL A 8 -1.61 -0.11 5.77
CA VAL A 8 -2.81 -0.91 5.51
C VAL A 8 -3.84 -0.03 4.80
N TYR A 9 -4.28 -0.44 3.62
CA TYR A 9 -5.27 0.28 2.83
C TYR A 9 -6.66 -0.31 3.04
N THR A 10 -7.64 0.57 3.25
CA THR A 10 -9.05 0.17 3.37
C THR A 10 -9.70 -0.04 1.99
N HIS A 11 -9.52 0.91 1.08
CA HIS A 11 -10.03 0.90 -0.28
C HIS A 11 -9.27 1.92 -1.14
N HIS A 12 -9.58 1.98 -2.44
CA HIS A 12 -8.76 2.63 -3.46
C HIS A 12 -9.18 4.04 -3.88
N HIS A 13 -10.06 4.72 -3.13
CA HIS A 13 -10.38 6.11 -3.46
C HIS A 13 -9.17 7.02 -3.23
N PHE A 14 -9.06 8.08 -4.03
CA PHE A 14 -7.87 8.93 -4.06
C PHE A 14 -7.59 9.64 -2.73
N ASP A 15 -8.61 9.96 -1.94
CA ASP A 15 -8.47 10.49 -0.58
C ASP A 15 -7.81 9.49 0.40
N HIS A 16 -7.78 8.20 0.07
CA HIS A 16 -7.10 7.16 0.84
C HIS A 16 -5.72 6.78 0.27
N ILE A 17 -5.50 6.97 -1.04
CA ILE A 17 -4.26 6.53 -1.72
C ILE A 17 -3.37 7.69 -2.23
N GLY A 18 -3.87 8.92 -2.24
CA GLY A 18 -3.19 10.06 -2.89
C GLY A 18 -1.84 10.43 -2.28
N GLY A 19 -1.59 10.04 -1.03
CA GLY A 19 -0.30 10.21 -0.34
C GLY A 19 0.69 9.06 -0.53
N PHE A 20 0.44 8.11 -1.44
CA PHE A 20 1.28 6.91 -1.63
C PHE A 20 2.77 7.24 -1.82
N ASP A 21 3.02 8.32 -2.53
CA ASP A 21 4.36 8.81 -2.85
C ASP A 21 5.17 9.27 -1.62
N ASP A 22 4.50 9.55 -0.50
CA ASP A 22 5.11 9.92 0.77
C ASP A 22 5.68 8.71 1.54
N ILE A 23 5.66 7.50 0.94
CA ILE A 23 6.41 6.33 1.43
C ILE A 23 7.92 6.52 1.27
N ARG A 24 8.38 7.30 0.27
CA ARG A 24 9.81 7.46 -0.07
C ARG A 24 10.73 7.84 1.10
N PRO A 25 10.41 8.81 1.96
CA PRO A 25 11.26 9.16 3.09
C PRO A 25 11.44 8.00 4.08
N TYR A 26 10.44 7.13 4.20
CA TYR A 26 10.50 5.93 5.04
C TYR A 26 11.38 4.85 4.41
N ASN A 27 11.30 4.66 3.09
CA ASN A 27 12.25 3.78 2.38
C ASN A 27 13.68 4.27 2.53
N PHE A 28 13.92 5.58 2.33
CA PHE A 28 15.26 6.16 2.42
C PHE A 28 15.87 5.99 3.81
N ARG A 29 15.07 6.20 4.86
CA ARG A 29 15.55 6.05 6.25
C ARG A 29 15.76 4.59 6.66
N SER A 30 14.85 3.70 6.28
CA SER A 30 14.92 2.28 6.68
C SER A 30 15.84 1.44 5.80
N GLY A 31 16.10 1.88 4.56
CA GLY A 31 16.78 1.08 3.54
C GLY A 31 15.97 -0.12 3.06
N LYS A 32 14.66 -0.18 3.35
CA LYS A 32 13.79 -1.33 3.08
C LYS A 32 12.58 -0.92 2.25
N ALA A 33 12.05 -1.89 1.50
CA ALA A 33 10.71 -1.79 0.91
C ALA A 33 9.67 -1.67 2.03
N MET A 34 8.66 -0.82 1.84
CA MET A 34 7.57 -0.64 2.80
C MET A 34 6.53 -1.75 2.60
N PRO A 35 6.25 -2.59 3.62
CA PRO A 35 5.14 -3.53 3.57
C PRO A 35 3.82 -2.78 3.39
N ILE A 36 3.09 -3.10 2.33
CA ILE A 36 1.73 -2.59 2.10
C ILE A 36 0.74 -3.74 2.09
N TYR A 37 -0.39 -3.55 2.75
CA TYR A 37 -1.45 -4.55 2.88
C TYR A 37 -2.73 -3.98 2.27
N ALA A 38 -3.29 -4.66 1.28
CA ALA A 38 -4.57 -4.27 0.70
C ALA A 38 -5.26 -5.45 0.02
N MET A 39 -6.58 -5.34 -0.18
CA MET A 39 -7.31 -6.27 -1.04
C MET A 39 -6.87 -6.15 -2.49
N ALA A 40 -7.00 -7.24 -3.26
CA ALA A 40 -6.59 -7.31 -4.67
C ALA A 40 -7.14 -6.15 -5.53
N GLU A 41 -8.40 -5.77 -5.34
CA GLU A 41 -8.99 -4.63 -6.06
C GLU A 41 -8.27 -3.31 -5.79
N THR A 42 -7.78 -3.11 -4.58
CA THR A 42 -7.04 -1.89 -4.20
C THR A 42 -5.61 -1.94 -4.73
N ILE A 43 -4.96 -3.10 -4.70
CA ILE A 43 -3.64 -3.28 -5.32
C ILE A 43 -3.70 -2.98 -6.82
N ASN A 44 -4.68 -3.50 -7.54
CA ASN A 44 -4.83 -3.23 -8.98
C ASN A 44 -4.95 -1.73 -9.30
N VAL A 45 -5.68 -0.97 -8.47
CA VAL A 45 -5.81 0.48 -8.65
C VAL A 45 -4.53 1.21 -8.25
N LEU A 46 -3.82 0.76 -7.21
CA LEU A 46 -2.52 1.32 -6.83
C LEU A 46 -1.48 1.11 -7.94
N GLU A 47 -1.42 -0.08 -8.54
CA GLU A 47 -0.56 -0.39 -9.68
C GLU A 47 -0.87 0.49 -10.89
N ALA A 48 -2.16 0.68 -11.21
CA ALA A 48 -2.58 1.55 -12.31
C ALA A 48 -2.29 3.04 -12.05
N THR A 49 -2.40 3.48 -10.79
CA THR A 49 -2.23 4.88 -10.40
C THR A 49 -0.75 5.26 -10.23
N PHE A 50 0.06 4.35 -9.69
CA PHE A 50 1.47 4.56 -9.37
C PHE A 50 2.39 3.49 -10.01
N PRO A 51 2.29 3.22 -11.32
CA PRO A 51 2.94 2.07 -11.97
C PRO A 51 4.46 2.04 -11.81
N TYR A 52 5.08 3.21 -11.63
CA TYR A 52 6.52 3.35 -11.40
C TYR A 52 6.97 2.78 -10.04
N ALA A 53 6.12 2.82 -9.02
CA ALA A 53 6.42 2.29 -7.70
C ALA A 53 6.35 0.76 -7.64
N PHE A 54 5.68 0.15 -8.63
CA PHE A 54 5.54 -1.29 -8.79
C PHE A 54 6.46 -1.85 -9.89
N GLY A 55 7.34 -1.02 -10.46
CA GLY A 55 8.27 -1.45 -11.52
C GLY A 55 7.58 -1.82 -12.84
N LEU A 56 6.33 -1.40 -13.06
CA LEU A 56 5.54 -1.69 -14.26
C LEU A 56 5.88 -0.76 -15.43
N VAL A 57 6.58 0.33 -15.16
CA VAL A 57 7.12 1.26 -16.16
C VAL A 57 8.55 1.64 -15.81
N GLU A 58 9.35 1.95 -16.83
CA GLU A 58 10.70 2.45 -16.63
C GLU A 58 10.66 3.80 -15.91
N SER A 59 11.33 3.91 -14.77
CA SER A 59 11.42 5.14 -13.99
C SER A 59 12.82 5.73 -14.14
N THR A 60 12.92 7.01 -14.46
CA THR A 60 14.19 7.73 -14.59
C THR A 60 14.65 8.42 -13.30
N GLY A 61 13.86 8.31 -12.23
CA GLY A 61 14.10 8.99 -10.96
C GLY A 61 14.86 8.13 -9.95
N ALA A 62 15.85 8.71 -9.28
CA ALA A 62 16.64 8.05 -8.23
C ALA A 62 15.85 7.80 -6.91
N SER A 63 14.57 8.13 -6.85
CA SER A 63 13.76 8.05 -5.63
C SER A 63 12.32 7.71 -5.95
N ILE A 64 12.09 6.48 -6.41
CA ILE A 64 10.75 5.88 -6.49
C ILE A 64 10.39 5.23 -5.16
N PRO A 65 9.10 5.19 -4.77
CA PRO A 65 8.66 4.37 -3.63
C PRO A 65 9.04 2.91 -3.88
N SER A 66 9.50 2.23 -2.83
CA SER A 66 9.76 0.80 -2.82
C SER A 66 8.77 0.14 -1.87
N VAL A 67 7.98 -0.79 -2.38
CA VAL A 67 6.92 -1.46 -1.61
C VAL A 67 7.05 -2.97 -1.69
N ASP A 68 6.65 -3.64 -0.61
CA ASP A 68 6.49 -5.09 -0.51
C ASP A 68 4.99 -5.37 -0.38
N VAL A 69 4.40 -6.03 -1.38
CA VAL A 69 2.95 -6.12 -1.53
C VAL A 69 2.41 -7.37 -0.85
N HIS A 70 1.52 -7.17 0.13
CA HIS A 70 0.80 -8.22 0.84
C HIS A 70 -0.68 -8.14 0.48
N VAL A 71 -1.15 -9.05 -0.36
CA VAL A 71 -2.58 -9.15 -0.67
C VAL A 71 -3.29 -9.78 0.52
N ILE A 72 -4.30 -9.08 1.05
CA ILE A 72 -5.15 -9.55 2.14
C ILE A 72 -6.58 -9.78 1.66
N ASP A 73 -7.35 -10.54 2.44
CA ASP A 73 -8.77 -10.78 2.24
C ASP A 73 -9.57 -10.43 3.51
N ALA A 74 -10.69 -11.11 3.75
CA ALA A 74 -11.51 -10.89 4.95
C ALA A 74 -10.98 -11.66 6.18
N GLU A 75 -9.95 -12.49 6.02
CA GLU A 75 -9.40 -13.28 7.12
C GLU A 75 -8.49 -12.42 8.02
N PRO A 76 -8.44 -12.70 9.34
CA PRO A 76 -7.53 -12.03 10.25
C PRO A 76 -6.05 -12.27 9.87
N PHE A 77 -5.23 -11.24 10.08
CA PHE A 77 -3.78 -11.30 9.87
C PHE A 77 -3.04 -10.54 10.98
N VAL A 78 -1.72 -10.64 11.01
CA VAL A 78 -0.89 -10.01 12.03
C VAL A 78 0.25 -9.25 11.37
N ILE A 79 0.48 -8.01 11.81
CA ILE A 79 1.69 -7.23 11.47
C ILE A 79 2.48 -7.05 12.76
N GLY A 80 3.66 -7.65 12.83
CA GLY A 80 4.46 -7.65 14.06
C GLY A 80 3.71 -8.37 15.20
N ASP A 81 3.35 -7.63 16.24
CA ASP A 81 2.56 -8.08 17.38
C ASP A 81 1.11 -7.56 17.37
N ILE A 82 0.70 -6.88 16.30
CA ILE A 82 -0.63 -6.25 16.19
C ILE A 82 -1.55 -7.12 15.32
N PRO A 83 -2.64 -7.68 15.90
CA PRO A 83 -3.64 -8.41 15.13
C PRO A 83 -4.59 -7.44 14.40
N PHE A 84 -4.91 -7.76 13.15
CA PHE A 84 -5.88 -7.07 12.31
C PHE A 84 -7.03 -8.02 11.99
N SER A 85 -8.26 -7.53 12.14
CA SER A 85 -9.48 -8.24 11.75
C SER A 85 -10.24 -7.39 10.74
N PRO A 86 -10.09 -7.66 9.43
CA PRO A 86 -10.83 -6.95 8.39
C PRO A 86 -12.35 -7.11 8.60
N ILE A 87 -13.09 -6.00 8.48
CA ILE A 87 -14.56 -6.03 8.49
C ILE A 87 -15.03 -5.56 7.11
N PRO A 88 -15.49 -6.47 6.23
CA PRO A 88 -15.98 -6.09 4.92
C PRO A 88 -17.21 -5.18 5.03
N LEU A 89 -17.15 -4.03 4.36
CA LEU A 89 -18.24 -3.05 4.30
C LEU A 89 -18.61 -2.75 2.85
N ARG A 90 -19.88 -2.44 2.61
CA ARG A 90 -20.35 -1.97 1.30
C ARG A 90 -20.08 -0.48 1.19
N HIS A 91 -19.25 -0.09 0.23
CA HIS A 91 -18.90 1.31 -0.03
C HIS A 91 -19.29 1.69 -1.46
N GLY A 92 -20.57 1.99 -1.66
CA GLY A 92 -21.15 2.23 -2.98
C GLY A 92 -21.50 0.94 -3.74
N LYS A 93 -21.57 1.04 -5.08
CA LYS A 93 -21.74 -0.11 -5.96
C LYS A 93 -20.38 -0.42 -6.58
N SER A 94 -19.83 -1.59 -6.27
CA SER A 94 -18.79 -2.20 -7.11
C SER A 94 -19.41 -2.37 -8.50
N MET A 95 -18.86 -1.70 -9.51
CA MET A 95 -19.19 -1.99 -10.92
C MET A 95 -18.51 -3.28 -11.35
#